data_AF-A0A1D2MTD3-F1
#
_entry.id   AF-A0A1D2MTD3-F1
#
_cell.length_a   1.000
_cell.length_b   1.000
_cell.length_c   1.000
_cell.angle_alpha   90.00
_cell.angle_beta   90.00
_cell.angle_gamma   90.00
#
_symmetry.space_group_name_H-M   'P 1'
#
loop_
_entity.id
_entity.type
_entity.pdbx_description
1 polymer ?
#
loop_
_entity_poly.entity_id
_entity_poly.type
_entity_poly.pdbx_seq_one_letter_code
_entity_poly.pdbx_strand_id
1 'polypeptide(L)' 'MGSDQDWNMAQVEYSGIGLKLELSDITEESFSKLLEIILNDPRYESEVQRRSTLFRDRQNSPLEKAVGP' A
#
# COMPACT_ATOMS: atom_id res chain seq x y z
N MET A 1 -12.51 16.28 1.76
CA MET A 1 -11.37 15.36 1.62
C MET A 1 -10.19 16.15 2.15
N GLY A 2 -9.90 16.26 3.44
CA GLY A 2 -9.98 15.30 4.54
C GLY A 2 -8.53 14.91 4.82
N SER A 3 -7.80 15.74 5.58
CA SER A 3 -6.34 15.67 5.84
C SER A 3 -5.80 14.23 5.95
N ASP A 4 -6.55 13.32 6.59
CA ASP A 4 -6.15 11.92 6.75
C ASP A 4 -6.05 11.11 5.43
N GLN A 5 -6.91 11.37 4.44
CA GLN A 5 -6.84 10.67 3.15
C GLN A 5 -5.58 11.07 2.37
N ASP A 6 -5.22 12.35 2.38
CA ASP A 6 -4.04 12.84 1.67
C ASP A 6 -2.75 12.31 2.31
N TRP A 7 -2.67 12.30 3.64
CA TRP A 7 -1.54 11.72 4.37
C TRP A 7 -1.41 10.21 4.18
N ASN A 8 -2.52 9.46 4.26
CA ASN A 8 -2.49 8.00 4.04
C ASN A 8 -2.08 7.64 2.61
N MET A 9 -2.51 8.44 1.62
CA MET A 9 -2.22 8.19 0.22
C MET A 9 -0.78 8.57 -0.15
N ALA A 10 -0.25 9.67 0.40
CA ALA A 10 1.17 10.00 0.30
C ALA A 10 2.04 8.89 0.93
N GLN A 11 1.60 8.31 2.04
CA GLN A 11 2.28 7.17 2.64
C GLN A 11 2.22 5.93 1.74
N VAL A 12 1.08 5.64 1.07
CA VAL A 12 0.95 4.52 0.12
C VAL A 12 1.90 4.67 -1.08
N GLU A 13 2.00 5.87 -1.65
CA GLU A 13 2.92 6.16 -2.76
C GLU A 13 4.39 6.12 -2.33
N TYR A 14 4.75 6.82 -1.25
CA TYR A 14 6.12 6.82 -0.71
C TYR A 14 6.61 5.41 -0.40
N SER A 15 5.67 4.54 -0.04
CA SER A 15 5.93 3.18 0.34
C SER A 15 5.86 2.23 -0.86
N GLY A 16 5.51 2.69 -2.06
CA GLY A 16 5.61 1.89 -3.30
C GLY A 16 4.67 0.68 -3.39
N ILE A 17 3.57 0.68 -2.62
CA ILE A 17 2.54 -0.38 -2.66
C ILE A 17 1.27 0.03 -3.40
N GLY A 18 1.26 1.22 -3.97
CA GLY A 18 0.11 1.74 -4.71
C GLY A 18 0.47 3.04 -5.40
N LEU A 19 -0.38 3.42 -6.34
CA LEU A 19 -0.32 4.68 -7.09
C LEU A 19 -1.48 5.56 -6.66
N LYS A 20 -1.26 6.86 -6.49
CA LYS A 20 -2.33 7.84 -6.24
C LYS A 20 -2.95 8.24 -7.57
N LEU A 21 -4.28 8.32 -7.58
CA LEU A 21 -5.01 9.04 -8.61
C LEU A 21 -5.96 10.02 -7.91
N GLU A 22 -5.78 11.31 -8.16
CA GLU A 22 -6.70 12.30 -7.64
C GLU A 22 -8.05 12.20 -8.37
N LEU A 23 -9.14 12.14 -7.61
CA LEU A 23 -10.50 12.02 -8.16
C LEU A 23 -10.89 13.22 -9.04
N SER A 24 -10.23 14.37 -8.87
CA SER A 24 -10.38 15.54 -9.73
C SER A 24 -9.92 15.29 -11.18
N ASP A 25 -9.02 14.32 -11.40
CA ASP A 25 -8.29 14.12 -12.65
C ASP A 25 -8.47 12.70 -13.22
N ILE A 26 -9.49 11.97 -12.74
CA ILE A 26 -9.78 10.62 -13.24
C ILE A 26 -10.45 10.67 -14.62
N THR A 27 -9.84 9.98 -15.57
CA THR A 27 -10.39 9.68 -16.89
C THR A 27 -10.23 8.17 -17.13
N GLU A 28 -10.97 7.62 -18.08
CA GLU A 28 -10.80 6.22 -18.47
C GLU A 28 -9.36 5.92 -18.90
N GLU A 29 -8.72 6.85 -19.61
CA GLU A 29 -7.33 6.73 -20.06
C GLU A 29 -6.35 6.76 -18.88
N SER A 30 -6.49 7.71 -17.95
CA SER A 30 -5.58 7.80 -16.80
C SER A 30 -5.73 6.60 -15.87
N PHE A 31 -6.95 6.09 -15.69
CA PHE A 31 -7.20 4.87 -14.91
C PHE A 31 -6.61 3.62 -15.59
N SER A 32 -6.83 3.45 -16.89
CA SER A 32 -6.33 2.30 -17.66
C SER A 32 -4.80 2.24 -17.65
N LYS A 33 -4.12 3.38 -17.81
CA LYS A 33 -2.65 3.47 -17.74
C LYS A 33 -2.12 3.05 -16.37
N LEU A 34 -2.76 3.47 -15.29
CA LEU A 34 -2.34 3.08 -13.95
C LEU A 34 -2.55 1.59 -13.69
N LEU A 35 -3.64 1.01 -14.19
CA LEU A 35 -3.85 -0.44 -14.13
C LEU A 35 -2.76 -1.21 -14.88
N GLU A 36 -2.41 -0.76 -16.08
CA GLU A 36 -1.33 -1.39 -16.85
C GLU A 36 0.00 -1.35 -16.10
N ILE A 37 0.34 -0.20 -15.48
CA ILE A 37 1.57 -0.06 -14.70
C ILE A 37 1.55 -1.00 -13.50
N ILE A 38 0.49 -0.98 -12.68
CA ILE A 38 0.47 -1.72 -11.41
C ILE A 38 0.41 -3.23 -11.62
N LEU A 39 -0.24 -3.69 -12.69
CA LEU A 39 -0.39 -5.12 -13.00
C LEU A 39 0.85 -5.72 -13.67
N ASN A 40 1.64 -4.93 -14.40
CA ASN A 40 2.79 -5.43 -15.16
C ASN A 40 4.15 -5.12 -14.50
N ASP A 41 4.20 -4.24 -13.49
CA ASP A 41 5.42 -3.94 -12.77
C ASP A 41 5.52 -4.82 -11.49
N PRO A 42 6.42 -5.82 -11.47
CA PRO A 42 6.53 -6.77 -10.36
C PRO A 42 6.97 -6.12 -9.05
N ARG A 43 7.46 -4.86 -9.08
CA ARG A 43 7.84 -4.13 -7.86
C ARG A 43 6.66 -3.95 -6.91
N TYR A 44 5.46 -3.68 -7.43
CA TYR A 44 4.26 -3.52 -6.59
C TYR A 44 3.89 -4.81 -5.87
N GLU A 45 3.94 -5.95 -6.57
CA GLU A 45 3.72 -7.27 -5.96
C GLU A 45 4.76 -7.53 -4.86
N SER A 46 6.04 -7.31 -5.16
CA SER A 46 7.13 -7.59 -4.21
C SER A 46 7.05 -6.74 -2.94
N GLU A 47 6.71 -5.44 -3.05
CA GLU A 47 6.58 -4.56 -1.90
C GLU A 47 5.33 -4.88 -1.07
N VAL A 48 4.21 -5.25 -1.70
CA VAL A 48 2.98 -5.68 -0.99
C VAL A 48 3.26 -6.97 -0.21
N GLN A 49 3.92 -7.95 -0.81
CA GLN A 49 4.30 -9.19 -0.13
C GLN A 49 5.25 -8.92 1.05
N ARG A 50 6.29 -8.11 0.83
CA ARG A 50 7.26 -7.73 1.87
C ARG A 50 6.58 -7.05 3.06
N ARG A 51 5.66 -6.12 2.79
CA ARG A 51 4.87 -5.46 3.84
C ARG A 51 3.92 -6.40 4.55
N SER A 52 3.25 -7.28 3.82
CA SER A 52 2.36 -8.29 4.39
C SER A 52 3.09 -9.18 5.38
N THR A 53 4.31 -9.61 5.05
CA THR A 53 5.20 -10.36 5.96
C THR A 53 5.57 -9.56 7.21
N LEU A 54 6.09 -8.34 7.05
CA LEU A 54 6.46 -7.49 8.19
C LEU A 54 5.26 -7.19 9.13
N PHE A 55 4.07 -7.02 8.57
CA PHE A 55 2.86 -6.78 9.36
C PHE A 55 2.43 -8.02 10.16
N ARG A 56 2.51 -9.21 9.56
CA ARG A 56 2.26 -10.48 10.26
C ARG A 56 3.28 -10.74 11.37
N ASP A 57 4.57 -10.51 11.11
CA ASP A 57 5.62 -10.67 12.13
C ASP A 57 5.39 -9.74 13.33
N ARG A 58 4.99 -8.49 13.06
CA ARG A 58 4.61 -7.53 14.11
C ARG A 58 3.33 -7.86 14.86
N GLN A 59 2.43 -8.69 14.34
CA GLN A 59 1.26 -9.18 15.07
C GLN A 59 1.56 -10.43 15.90
N ASN A 60 2.49 -11.27 15.42
CA ASN A 60 2.94 -12.44 16.18
C ASN A 60 3.85 -12.04 17.36
N SER A 61 4.67 -11.00 17.22
CA SER A 61 5.61 -10.59 18.27
C SER A 61 4.99 -10.03 19.58
N PRO A 62 3.80 -9.37 19.59
CA PRO A 62 3.13 -8.92 20.81
C PRO A 62 2.34 -10.03 21.50
N LEU A 63 1.76 -10.97 20.74
CA LEU A 63 1.03 -12.12 21.30
C LEU A 63 1.98 -13.10 22.00
N GLU A 64 3.16 -13.36 21.43
CA GLU A 64 4.20 -14.18 22.09
C GLU A 64 4.79 -13.51 23.34
N LYS A 65 4.73 -12.18 23.46
CA LYS A 65 5.18 -11.44 24.66
C LYS A 65 4.15 -11.38 25.79
N ALA A 66 2.90 -11.81 25.57
CA ALA A 66 1.85 -11.81 26.60
C ALA A 66 1.75 -13.14 27.38
N VAL A 67 2.39 -14.20 26.89
CA VAL A 67 2.54 -15.49 27.58
C VAL A 67 4.01 -15.67 27.99
N GLY A 68 4.46 -14.85 28.94
CA GLY A 68 5.68 -15.14 29.69
C GLY A 68 5.43 -16.28 30.70
N PRO A 69 6.44 -17.12 31.01
CA PRO A 69 6.35 -18.17 32.02
C PRO A 69 6.03 -17.65 33.42
#